data_AF-A0A9N9B9L1-F1
#
_entry.id   AF-A0A9N9B9L1-F1
#
_cell.length_a   1.000
_cell.length_b   1.000
_cell.length_c   1.000
_cell.angle_alpha   90.00
_cell.angle_beta   90.00
_cell.angle_gamma   90.00
#
_symmetry.space_group_name_H-M   'P 1'
#
loop_
_entity.id
_entity.type
_entity.pdbx_description
1 polymer ?
#
loop_
_entity_poly.entity_id
_entity_poly.type
_entity_poly.pdbx_seq_one_letter_code
_entity_poly.pdbx_strand_id
1 'polypeptide(L)'
;MVFTELGLHSNEYKSSFSKTVANTASNTTSYTFSGTTTIKNYDRTLGFEHIYVVHLEHRKDRLFKMMAIEKELDVDFEFFPAVNLNDSETLNKYHHFHHKNPNHKACYVSHYRILDSIVSKGYKSSLILEDDVDMEVNFLSLVKNVFRLLPSDWEIIYFGHCNRGEDRGDFIGEALDFKVYKSSSPACTHGYAVSLTGAKKLFRELINGSLPYDLQIRIPIRSGKFKSYTLIPSAIIQWVYGNPSDISPNGASWTYHLKQSIMQSLGFKAE
;
A
#
# COMPACT_ATOMS: atom_id res chain seq x y z
N MET A 1 -7.27 -25.85 6.85
CA MET A 1 -8.65 -25.98 6.32
C MET A 1 -9.50 -25.12 7.24
N VAL A 2 -10.06 -23.97 6.86
CA VAL A 2 -10.60 -23.45 5.60
C VAL A 2 -10.54 -21.92 5.75
N PHE A 3 -10.01 -21.16 4.78
CA PHE A 3 -10.29 -19.72 4.63
C PHE A 3 -10.01 -19.30 3.18
N THR A 4 -10.94 -19.63 2.28
CA THR A 4 -10.95 -19.16 0.89
C THR A 4 -12.28 -18.46 0.64
N GLU A 5 -12.40 -17.20 1.06
CA GLU A 5 -13.58 -16.39 0.73
C GLU A 5 -13.34 -14.86 0.72
N LEU A 6 -12.09 -14.40 0.59
CA LEU A 6 -11.77 -12.96 0.62
C LEU A 6 -11.84 -12.24 -0.74
N GLY A 7 -12.29 -12.91 -1.81
CA GLY A 7 -12.23 -12.38 -3.18
C GLY A 7 -13.54 -11.83 -3.76
N LEU A 8 -14.68 -11.95 -3.09
CA LEU A 8 -15.99 -11.67 -3.69
C LEU A 8 -16.42 -10.19 -3.59
N HIS A 9 -16.00 -9.47 -2.55
CA HIS A 9 -16.49 -8.11 -2.31
C HIS A 9 -15.97 -7.03 -3.28
N SER A 10 -14.77 -7.18 -3.85
CA SER A 10 -14.20 -6.18 -4.77
C SER A 10 -15.00 -6.01 -6.06
N ASN A 11 -15.60 -7.10 -6.57
CA ASN A 11 -16.40 -7.09 -7.79
C ASN A 11 -17.75 -6.40 -7.61
N GLU A 12 -18.38 -6.53 -6.44
CA GLU A 12 -19.64 -5.85 -6.13
C GLU A 12 -19.48 -4.32 -6.07
N TYR A 13 -18.35 -3.85 -5.50
CA TYR A 13 -18.03 -2.42 -5.44
C TYR A 13 -17.77 -1.82 -6.83
N LYS A 14 -16.99 -2.50 -7.68
CA LYS A 14 -16.72 -2.06 -9.05
C LYS A 14 -18.00 -2.02 -9.90
N SER A 15 -18.93 -2.94 -9.66
CA SER A 15 -20.26 -2.95 -10.30
C SER A 15 -21.14 -1.76 -9.91
N SER A 16 -21.16 -1.39 -8.62
CA SER A 16 -21.92 -0.22 -8.13
C SER A 16 -21.35 1.11 -8.63
N PHE A 17 -20.02 1.26 -8.64
CA PHE A 17 -19.35 2.46 -9.15
C PHE A 17 -19.51 2.64 -10.67
N SER A 18 -19.43 1.54 -11.43
CA SER A 18 -19.64 1.56 -12.89
C SER A 18 -21.04 2.06 -13.26
N LYS A 19 -22.07 1.79 -12.45
CA LYS A 19 -23.44 2.29 -12.68
C LYS A 19 -23.56 3.81 -12.54
N THR A 20 -22.72 4.45 -11.73
CA THR A 20 -22.71 5.91 -11.55
C THR A 20 -21.91 6.62 -12.66
N VAL A 21 -21.00 5.90 -13.34
CA VAL A 21 -20.07 6.46 -14.35
C VAL A 21 -20.49 6.13 -15.80
N ALA A 22 -21.38 5.17 -16.02
CA ALA A 22 -21.80 4.69 -17.35
C ALA A 22 -22.60 5.70 -18.22
N ASN A 23 -22.68 6.98 -17.85
CA ASN A 23 -23.35 8.00 -18.66
C ASN A 23 -22.45 8.70 -19.69
N THR A 24 -21.23 8.23 -19.94
CA THR A 24 -20.41 8.75 -21.05
C THR A 24 -19.44 7.71 -21.63
N ALA A 25 -19.48 7.63 -22.96
CA ALA A 25 -18.52 7.05 -23.91
C ALA A 25 -18.55 5.53 -24.17
N SER A 26 -19.08 5.23 -25.35
CA SER A 26 -19.02 3.96 -26.09
C SER A 26 -18.03 4.07 -27.26
N ASN A 27 -17.10 3.11 -27.41
CA ASN A 27 -16.91 2.27 -28.61
C ASN A 27 -15.52 1.58 -28.70
N THR A 28 -15.56 0.23 -28.71
CA THR A 28 -14.79 -0.78 -29.51
C THR A 28 -13.24 -0.76 -29.52
N THR A 29 -12.52 -1.89 -29.49
CA THR A 29 -12.64 -3.06 -30.39
C THR A 29 -11.88 -4.29 -29.83
N SER A 30 -12.40 -5.50 -30.07
CA SER A 30 -11.88 -6.78 -29.57
C SER A 30 -10.99 -7.51 -30.59
N TYR A 31 -9.82 -7.98 -30.15
CA TYR A 31 -9.01 -8.98 -30.86
C TYR A 31 -8.99 -10.29 -30.06
N THR A 32 -9.35 -11.40 -30.70
CA THR A 32 -9.32 -12.75 -30.13
C THR A 32 -7.95 -13.40 -30.34
N PHE A 33 -7.30 -13.81 -29.25
CA PHE A 33 -6.17 -14.75 -29.30
C PHE A 33 -6.49 -15.98 -28.44
N SER A 34 -6.48 -17.14 -29.07
CA SER A 34 -6.72 -18.45 -28.45
C SER A 34 -5.42 -18.98 -27.82
N GLY A 35 -5.38 -19.01 -26.49
CA GLY A 35 -4.32 -19.64 -25.69
C GLY A 35 -4.42 -19.24 -24.22
N THR A 36 -4.89 -20.13 -23.36
CA THR A 36 -5.06 -19.89 -21.92
C THR A 36 -3.73 -19.95 -21.18
N THR A 37 -2.98 -18.86 -21.28
CA THR A 37 -2.06 -18.41 -20.23
C THR A 37 -2.59 -17.05 -19.81
N THR A 38 -3.04 -16.90 -18.57
CA THR A 38 -3.44 -15.61 -18.02
C THR A 38 -2.21 -14.70 -18.01
N ILE A 39 -2.03 -13.92 -19.07
CA ILE A 39 -1.03 -12.85 -19.12
C ILE A 39 -1.45 -11.87 -18.03
N LYS A 40 -0.76 -11.90 -16.89
CA LYS A 40 -0.87 -10.83 -15.90
C LYS A 40 -0.43 -9.55 -16.61
N ASN A 41 -1.34 -8.60 -16.75
CA ASN A 41 -1.06 -7.36 -17.45
C ASN A 41 -0.26 -6.45 -16.51
N TYR A 42 1.06 -6.65 -16.45
CA TYR A 42 1.97 -5.95 -15.53
C TYR A 42 1.93 -4.41 -15.67
N ASP A 43 1.43 -3.91 -16.81
CA ASP A 43 1.20 -2.49 -17.02
C ASP A 43 0.14 -1.94 -16.06
N ARG A 44 -0.92 -2.72 -15.77
CA ARG A 44 -1.99 -2.34 -14.83
C ARG A 44 -1.62 -2.55 -13.36
N THR A 45 -0.44 -3.08 -13.08
CA THR A 45 0.04 -3.30 -11.70
C THR A 45 1.31 -2.55 -11.39
N LEU A 46 1.65 -1.54 -12.21
CA LEU A 46 2.85 -0.72 -12.04
C LEU A 46 4.16 -1.50 -12.01
N GLY A 47 4.19 -2.71 -12.61
CA GLY A 47 5.33 -3.63 -12.54
C GLY A 47 5.40 -4.49 -11.27
N PHE A 48 4.44 -4.38 -10.36
CA PHE A 48 4.27 -5.34 -9.26
C PHE A 48 3.47 -6.56 -9.72
N GLU A 49 3.50 -7.68 -8.98
CA GLU A 49 2.57 -8.78 -9.26
C GLU A 49 1.16 -8.53 -8.71
N HIS A 50 1.04 -7.62 -7.73
CA HIS A 50 -0.21 -7.30 -7.07
C HIS A 50 -0.17 -5.94 -6.39
N ILE A 51 -1.32 -5.25 -6.31
CA ILE A 51 -1.47 -4.01 -5.55
C ILE A 51 -2.63 -4.17 -4.57
N TYR A 52 -2.35 -3.99 -3.28
CA TYR A 52 -3.34 -3.98 -2.21
C TYR A 52 -3.62 -2.54 -1.75
N VAL A 53 -4.89 -2.24 -1.51
CA VAL A 53 -5.34 -1.06 -0.77
C VAL A 53 -6.02 -1.55 0.51
N VAL A 54 -5.43 -1.30 1.68
CA VAL A 54 -6.06 -1.63 2.97
C VAL A 54 -7.17 -0.62 3.25
N HIS A 55 -8.42 -1.10 3.25
CA HIS A 55 -9.59 -0.23 3.23
C HIS A 55 -10.58 -0.58 4.34
N LEU A 56 -10.98 0.44 5.12
CA LEU A 56 -12.07 0.32 6.09
C LEU A 56 -13.41 0.45 5.38
N GLU A 57 -14.24 -0.59 5.43
CA GLU A 57 -15.49 -0.66 4.65
C GLU A 57 -16.42 0.55 4.78
N HIS A 58 -16.47 1.20 5.95
CA HIS A 58 -17.33 2.36 6.19
C HIS A 58 -16.78 3.67 5.58
N ARG A 59 -15.49 3.73 5.21
CA ARG A 59 -14.83 4.92 4.64
C ARG A 59 -15.09 5.06 3.14
N LYS A 60 -16.36 5.15 2.76
CA LYS A 60 -16.77 5.27 1.33
C LYS A 60 -16.20 6.52 0.66
N ASP A 61 -15.93 7.57 1.44
CA ASP A 61 -15.24 8.77 1.01
C ASP A 61 -13.81 8.47 0.51
N ARG A 62 -13.08 7.64 1.25
CA ARG A 62 -11.72 7.18 0.89
C ARG A 62 -11.74 6.22 -0.30
N LEU A 63 -12.68 5.29 -0.30
CA LEU A 63 -12.89 4.36 -1.40
C LEU A 63 -13.09 5.09 -2.73
N PHE A 64 -13.93 6.12 -2.74
CA PHE A 64 -14.18 6.93 -3.93
C PHE A 64 -12.91 7.59 -4.47
N LYS A 65 -12.09 8.17 -3.58
CA LYS A 65 -10.81 8.79 -3.96
C LYS A 65 -9.82 7.77 -4.52
N MET A 66 -9.67 6.63 -3.85
CA MET A 66 -8.78 5.56 -4.30
C MET A 66 -9.23 4.95 -5.64
N MET A 67 -10.53 4.86 -5.91
CA MET A 67 -11.05 4.47 -7.23
C MET A 67 -10.78 5.53 -8.31
N ALA A 68 -10.76 6.81 -7.95
CA ALA A 68 -10.38 7.86 -8.87
C ALA A 68 -8.88 7.77 -9.23
N ILE A 69 -8.01 7.48 -8.25
CA ILE A 69 -6.59 7.19 -8.48
C ILE A 69 -6.41 5.93 -9.34
N GLU A 70 -7.14 4.85 -9.04
CA GLU A 70 -7.12 3.60 -9.82
C GLU A 70 -7.40 3.86 -11.31
N LYS A 71 -8.42 4.68 -11.58
CA LYS A 71 -8.82 5.06 -12.94
C LYS A 71 -7.80 5.97 -13.62
N GLU A 72 -7.30 6.99 -12.93
CA GLU A 72 -6.34 7.95 -13.49
C GLU A 72 -5.01 7.27 -13.89
N LEU A 73 -4.56 6.31 -13.08
CA LEU A 73 -3.33 5.55 -13.36
C LEU A 73 -3.54 4.35 -14.29
N ASP A 74 -4.79 4.02 -14.63
CA ASP A 74 -5.18 2.78 -15.33
C ASP A 74 -4.60 1.50 -14.70
N VAL A 75 -4.73 1.40 -13.37
CA VAL A 75 -4.21 0.28 -12.57
C VAL A 75 -5.33 -0.60 -12.01
N ASP A 76 -4.97 -1.77 -11.49
CA ASP A 76 -5.88 -2.69 -10.82
C ASP A 76 -5.54 -2.77 -9.32
N PHE A 77 -6.41 -2.20 -8.49
CA PHE A 77 -6.31 -2.30 -7.03
C PHE A 77 -7.17 -3.45 -6.49
N GLU A 78 -6.61 -4.21 -5.54
CA GLU A 78 -7.39 -5.06 -4.63
C GLU A 78 -7.67 -4.27 -3.34
N PHE A 79 -8.92 -3.83 -3.17
CA PHE A 79 -9.39 -3.27 -1.91
C PHE A 79 -9.52 -4.37 -0.86
N PHE A 80 -8.49 -4.52 -0.03
CA PHE A 80 -8.39 -5.54 1.00
C PHE A 80 -9.08 -5.05 2.29
N PRO A 81 -10.01 -5.81 2.87
CA PRO A 81 -10.79 -5.36 4.02
C PRO A 81 -9.91 -5.21 5.27
N ALA A 82 -9.75 -3.96 5.71
CA ALA A 82 -9.14 -3.62 6.98
C ALA A 82 -9.99 -4.13 8.14
N VAL A 83 -9.34 -4.56 9.22
CA VAL A 83 -10.01 -4.93 10.46
C VAL A 83 -10.46 -3.67 11.18
N ASN A 84 -11.75 -3.60 11.48
CA ASN A 84 -12.30 -2.54 12.30
C ASN A 84 -11.95 -2.76 13.78
N LEU A 85 -11.73 -1.69 14.56
CA LEU A 85 -11.47 -1.78 15.99
C LEU A 85 -12.59 -2.49 16.78
N ASN A 86 -13.82 -2.47 16.25
CA ASN A 86 -14.99 -3.11 16.84
C ASN A 86 -15.17 -4.58 16.41
N ASP A 87 -14.37 -5.08 15.46
CA ASP A 87 -14.42 -6.49 15.03
C ASP A 87 -13.68 -7.38 16.04
N SER A 88 -14.33 -7.59 17.18
CA SER A 88 -13.79 -8.40 18.28
C SER A 88 -13.56 -9.85 17.87
N GLU A 89 -14.39 -10.39 16.97
CA GLU A 89 -14.25 -11.78 16.51
C GLU A 89 -12.92 -11.98 15.78
N THR A 90 -12.60 -11.12 14.81
CA THR A 90 -11.31 -11.17 14.11
C THR A 90 -10.17 -10.86 15.07
N LEU A 91 -10.27 -9.81 15.90
CA LEU A 91 -9.20 -9.42 16.81
C LEU A 91 -8.86 -10.49 17.86
N ASN A 92 -9.83 -11.30 18.28
CA ASN A 92 -9.62 -12.41 19.23
C ASN A 92 -8.88 -13.60 18.59
N LYS A 93 -9.01 -13.81 17.28
CA LYS A 93 -8.19 -14.82 16.55
C LYS A 93 -6.70 -14.47 16.60
N TYR A 94 -6.36 -13.19 16.77
CA TYR A 94 -5.00 -12.68 16.92
C TYR A 94 -4.68 -12.25 18.37
N HIS A 95 -5.06 -13.08 19.35
CA HIS A 95 -4.83 -12.81 20.78
C HIS A 95 -3.35 -12.78 21.19
N HIS A 96 -2.47 -13.40 20.40
CA HIS A 96 -1.01 -13.39 20.62
C HIS A 96 -0.36 -12.03 20.34
N PHE A 97 -1.04 -11.10 19.67
CA PHE A 97 -0.57 -9.72 19.53
C PHE A 97 -0.93 -8.91 20.78
N HIS A 98 0.10 -8.56 21.56
CA HIS A 98 -0.03 -7.88 22.84
C HIS A 98 -0.03 -6.35 22.70
N HIS A 99 -1.06 -5.80 22.05
CA HIS A 99 -1.23 -4.35 21.93
C HIS A 99 -2.10 -3.79 23.06
N LYS A 100 -1.65 -2.72 23.70
CA LYS A 100 -2.44 -1.99 24.71
C LYS A 100 -3.54 -1.13 24.10
N ASN A 101 -3.36 -0.68 22.85
CA ASN A 101 -4.32 0.16 22.13
C ASN A 101 -5.03 -0.68 21.05
N PRO A 102 -6.38 -0.81 21.09
CA PRO A 102 -7.13 -1.60 20.11
C PRO A 102 -7.02 -1.05 18.69
N ASN A 103 -6.87 0.27 18.49
CA ASN A 103 -6.68 0.87 17.17
C ASN A 103 -5.36 0.37 16.55
N HIS A 104 -4.28 0.39 17.32
CA HIS A 104 -3.00 -0.14 16.87
C HIS A 104 -3.10 -1.63 16.54
N LYS A 105 -3.85 -2.41 17.33
CA LYS A 105 -4.07 -3.84 17.05
C LYS A 105 -4.82 -4.06 15.74
N ALA A 106 -5.88 -3.29 15.50
CA ALA A 106 -6.69 -3.40 14.30
C ALA A 106 -5.89 -3.08 13.02
N CYS A 107 -5.13 -1.99 13.03
CA CYS A 107 -4.19 -1.67 11.95
C CYS A 107 -3.15 -2.78 11.76
N TYR A 108 -2.53 -3.25 12.86
CA TYR A 108 -1.53 -4.32 12.83
C TYR A 108 -2.05 -5.60 12.18
N VAL A 109 -3.21 -6.07 12.61
CA VAL A 109 -3.85 -7.27 12.08
C VAL A 109 -4.20 -7.08 10.59
N SER A 110 -4.64 -5.89 10.18
CA SER A 110 -4.97 -5.60 8.79
C SER A 110 -3.76 -5.79 7.87
N HIS A 111 -2.61 -5.21 8.20
CA HIS A 111 -1.39 -5.41 7.42
C HIS A 111 -0.85 -6.84 7.54
N TYR A 112 -0.94 -7.46 8.72
CA TYR A 112 -0.51 -8.85 8.91
C TYR A 112 -1.30 -9.83 8.02
N ARG A 113 -2.61 -9.61 7.85
CA ARG A 113 -3.46 -10.38 6.93
C ARG A 113 -3.07 -10.20 5.46
N ILE A 114 -2.62 -9.00 5.07
CA ILE A 114 -2.07 -8.77 3.72
C ILE A 114 -0.76 -9.55 3.52
N LEU A 115 0.14 -9.53 4.51
CA LEU A 115 1.37 -10.34 4.46
C LEU A 115 1.05 -11.84 4.33
N ASP A 116 0.09 -12.35 5.10
CA ASP A 116 -0.39 -13.73 4.98
C ASP A 116 -0.92 -14.03 3.57
N SER A 117 -1.74 -13.13 3.00
CA SER A 117 -2.25 -13.25 1.63
C SER A 117 -1.12 -13.30 0.60
N ILE A 118 -0.12 -12.41 0.70
CA ILE A 118 1.05 -12.39 -0.19
C ILE A 118 1.82 -13.71 -0.11
N VAL A 119 2.09 -14.20 1.11
CA VAL A 119 2.83 -15.45 1.34
C VAL A 119 2.06 -16.65 0.80
N SER A 120 0.75 -16.72 1.10
CA SER A 120 -0.13 -17.82 0.71
C SER A 120 -0.36 -17.88 -0.81
N LYS A 121 -0.55 -16.72 -1.45
CA LYS A 121 -0.71 -16.62 -2.91
C LYS A 121 0.62 -16.66 -3.68
N GLY A 122 1.75 -16.47 -2.97
CA GLY A 122 3.09 -16.56 -3.55
C GLY A 122 3.48 -15.37 -4.44
N TYR A 123 2.86 -14.20 -4.26
CA TYR A 123 3.14 -13.02 -5.08
C TYR A 123 4.58 -12.53 -4.91
N LYS A 124 5.31 -12.40 -6.02
CA LYS A 124 6.75 -12.07 -6.00
C LYS A 124 7.05 -10.66 -5.55
N SER A 125 6.16 -9.73 -5.85
CA SER A 125 6.22 -8.33 -5.44
C SER A 125 4.81 -7.81 -5.22
N SER A 126 4.60 -7.05 -4.16
CA SER A 126 3.30 -6.43 -3.90
C SER A 126 3.48 -5.03 -3.35
N LEU A 127 2.72 -4.09 -3.92
CA LEU A 127 2.53 -2.75 -3.36
C LEU A 127 1.37 -2.78 -2.39
N ILE A 128 1.52 -2.13 -1.24
CA ILE A 128 0.53 -2.05 -0.17
C ILE A 128 0.32 -0.56 0.11
N LEU A 129 -0.93 -0.12 -0.03
CA LEU A 129 -1.37 1.26 0.15
C LEU A 129 -2.42 1.33 1.26
N GLU A 130 -2.39 2.36 2.09
CA GLU A 130 -3.54 2.74 2.94
C GLU A 130 -4.61 3.44 2.08
N ASP A 131 -5.87 3.45 2.53
CA ASP A 131 -6.98 4.03 1.77
C ASP A 131 -7.06 5.57 1.80
N ASP A 132 -6.18 6.21 2.57
CA ASP A 132 -6.07 7.66 2.69
C ASP A 132 -4.82 8.23 2.02
N VAL A 133 -4.35 7.64 0.92
CA VAL A 133 -3.18 8.14 0.20
C VAL A 133 -3.51 8.96 -1.04
N ASP A 134 -2.53 9.79 -1.41
CA ASP A 134 -2.36 10.39 -2.73
C ASP A 134 -0.92 10.14 -3.19
N MET A 135 -0.66 10.21 -4.49
CA MET A 135 0.66 9.90 -5.06
C MET A 135 1.00 10.73 -6.29
N GLU A 136 2.28 10.72 -6.66
CA GLU A 136 2.75 11.44 -7.85
C GLU A 136 2.08 10.95 -9.13
N VAL A 137 1.69 11.86 -10.03
CA VAL A 137 1.10 11.51 -11.34
C VAL A 137 2.04 10.60 -12.15
N ASN A 138 3.37 10.78 -12.04
CA ASN A 138 4.35 9.98 -12.76
C ASN A 138 4.80 8.71 -12.02
N PHE A 139 4.01 8.21 -11.04
CA PHE A 139 4.39 7.12 -10.15
C PHE A 139 4.84 5.84 -10.88
N LEU A 140 4.21 5.48 -12.01
CA LEU A 140 4.64 4.33 -12.83
C LEU A 140 6.11 4.46 -13.30
N SER A 141 6.45 5.63 -13.86
CA SER A 141 7.81 5.91 -14.33
C SER A 141 8.80 5.92 -13.17
N LEU A 142 8.38 6.44 -12.02
CA LEU A 142 9.19 6.44 -10.80
C LEU A 142 9.50 5.01 -10.34
N VAL A 143 8.49 4.15 -10.21
CA VAL A 143 8.67 2.74 -9.82
C VAL A 143 9.66 2.04 -10.76
N LYS A 144 9.50 2.19 -12.08
CA LYS A 144 10.44 1.61 -13.07
C LYS A 144 11.88 2.10 -12.87
N ASN A 145 12.09 3.39 -12.58
CA ASN A 145 13.42 3.94 -12.34
C ASN A 145 14.04 3.41 -11.04
N VAL A 146 13.25 3.39 -9.96
CA VAL A 146 13.67 2.90 -8.65
C VAL A 146 14.12 1.44 -8.72
N PHE A 147 13.35 0.58 -9.38
CA PHE A 147 13.68 -0.84 -9.51
C PHE A 147 14.96 -1.12 -10.29
N ARG A 148 15.46 -0.17 -11.10
CA ARG A 148 16.79 -0.26 -11.74
C ARG A 148 17.95 -0.01 -10.77
N LEU A 149 17.69 0.66 -9.65
CA LEU A 149 18.69 0.97 -8.61
C LEU A 149 18.75 -0.12 -7.54
N LEU A 150 17.62 -0.78 -7.28
CA LEU A 150 17.52 -1.82 -6.24
C LEU A 150 18.30 -3.07 -6.64
N PRO A 151 18.96 -3.76 -5.68
CA PRO A 151 19.49 -5.08 -5.95
C PRO A 151 18.35 -6.06 -6.27
N SER A 152 18.65 -7.11 -7.03
CA SER A 152 17.66 -8.14 -7.41
C SER A 152 16.99 -8.82 -6.22
N ASP A 153 17.58 -8.77 -5.03
CA ASP A 153 17.09 -9.35 -3.80
C ASP A 153 16.65 -8.31 -2.75
N TRP A 154 16.15 -7.16 -3.21
CA TRP A 154 15.43 -6.22 -2.35
C TRP A 154 14.27 -6.89 -1.61
N GLU A 155 13.96 -6.39 -0.42
CA GLU A 155 12.93 -6.99 0.44
C GLU A 155 11.80 -6.05 0.79
N ILE A 156 12.13 -4.78 1.06
CA ILE A 156 11.16 -3.74 1.40
C ILE A 156 11.58 -2.46 0.70
N ILE A 157 10.61 -1.72 0.18
CA ILE A 157 10.81 -0.34 -0.25
C ILE A 157 9.63 0.54 0.14
N TYR A 158 9.92 1.70 0.72
CA TYR A 158 8.93 2.69 1.11
C TYR A 158 8.83 3.78 0.04
N PHE A 159 7.64 3.90 -0.56
CA PHE A 159 7.28 4.99 -1.47
C PHE A 159 6.53 6.12 -0.76
N GLY A 160 5.87 5.78 0.34
CA GLY A 160 5.16 6.67 1.26
C GLY A 160 5.47 6.31 2.70
N HIS A 161 6.15 7.22 3.38
CA HIS A 161 6.50 7.13 4.78
C HIS A 161 6.57 8.54 5.40
N CYS A 162 6.61 8.61 6.72
CA CYS A 162 6.85 9.85 7.44
C CYS A 162 8.36 10.11 7.53
N ASN A 163 8.78 11.37 7.42
CA ASN A 163 10.20 11.69 7.54
C ASN A 163 10.68 11.55 9.00
N ARG A 164 11.53 10.55 9.26
CA ARG A 164 12.21 10.38 10.57
C ARG A 164 13.71 10.13 10.43
N GLY A 165 14.37 10.88 9.54
CA GLY A 165 15.83 10.80 9.36
C GLY A 165 16.28 9.67 8.44
N GLU A 166 15.40 9.28 7.51
CA GLU A 166 15.68 8.29 6.48
C GLU A 166 16.72 8.77 5.44
N ASP A 167 17.02 10.07 5.41
CA ASP A 167 18.05 10.72 4.58
C ASP A 167 19.47 10.58 5.13
N ARG A 168 19.62 9.93 6.29
CA ARG A 168 20.91 9.68 6.95
C ARG A 168 21.51 8.31 6.62
N GLY A 169 20.77 7.47 5.90
CA GLY A 169 21.23 6.15 5.47
C GLY A 169 22.20 6.22 4.28
N ASP A 170 22.62 5.04 3.80
CA ASP A 170 23.44 4.93 2.58
C ASP A 170 22.62 5.40 1.37
N PHE A 171 23.08 6.44 0.68
CA PHE A 171 22.53 6.85 -0.60
C PHE A 171 22.89 5.82 -1.67
N ILE A 172 21.90 5.36 -2.45
CA ILE A 172 22.12 4.34 -3.50
C ILE A 172 21.85 4.84 -4.92
N GLY A 173 21.26 6.02 -5.10
CA GLY A 173 21.05 6.64 -6.41
C GLY A 173 19.83 7.55 -6.48
N GLU A 174 19.60 8.12 -7.66
CA GLU A 174 18.44 8.97 -7.94
C GLU A 174 17.54 8.31 -9.00
N ALA A 175 16.23 8.39 -8.79
CA ALA A 175 15.20 7.92 -9.69
C ALA A 175 14.27 9.09 -10.00
N LEU A 176 14.40 9.67 -11.21
CA LEU A 176 13.81 10.97 -11.54
C LEU A 176 14.29 12.01 -10.50
N ASP A 177 13.36 12.71 -9.84
CA ASP A 177 13.70 13.72 -8.84
C ASP A 177 13.73 13.17 -7.40
N PHE A 178 13.77 11.85 -7.24
CA PHE A 178 13.72 11.18 -5.94
C PHE A 178 15.07 10.55 -5.62
N LYS A 179 15.56 10.79 -4.41
CA LYS A 179 16.75 10.13 -3.89
C LYS A 179 16.35 8.83 -3.22
N VAL A 180 17.10 7.77 -3.48
CA VAL A 180 16.86 6.45 -2.89
C VAL A 180 17.97 6.16 -1.89
N TYR A 181 17.56 5.83 -0.68
CA TYR A 181 18.47 5.49 0.43
C TYR A 181 18.18 4.08 0.93
N LYS A 182 19.18 3.43 1.52
CA LYS A 182 18.92 2.31 2.42
C LYS A 182 18.11 2.81 3.61
N SER A 183 16.99 2.14 3.85
CA SER A 183 16.07 2.47 4.93
C SER A 183 16.60 1.94 6.25
N SER A 184 16.55 2.76 7.30
CA SER A 184 17.08 2.41 8.61
C SER A 184 16.04 2.57 9.70
N SER A 185 15.22 3.61 9.66
CA SER A 185 14.20 3.93 10.65
C SER A 185 12.93 4.48 9.99
N PRO A 186 12.31 3.73 9.06
CA PRO A 186 11.07 4.17 8.44
C PRO A 186 9.97 4.27 9.52
N ALA A 187 9.07 5.22 9.34
CA ALA A 187 7.88 5.42 10.16
C ALA A 187 6.71 5.70 9.24
N CYS A 188 5.50 5.32 9.66
CA CYS A 188 4.34 5.22 8.78
C CYS A 188 4.52 4.15 7.67
N THR A 189 3.41 3.59 7.22
CA THR A 189 3.37 2.49 6.24
C THR A 189 2.30 2.74 5.17
N HIS A 190 1.98 4.02 4.92
CA HIS A 190 0.88 4.39 4.04
C HIS A 190 1.13 4.03 2.57
N GLY A 191 2.39 3.87 2.14
CA GLY A 191 2.71 3.30 0.84
C GLY A 191 4.05 2.57 0.80
N TYR A 192 4.05 1.24 0.78
CA TYR A 192 5.28 0.45 0.73
C TYR A 192 5.10 -0.81 -0.11
N ALA A 193 6.19 -1.30 -0.69
CA ALA A 193 6.22 -2.56 -1.40
C ALA A 193 7.12 -3.57 -0.71
N VAL A 194 6.76 -4.85 -0.86
CA VAL A 194 7.51 -5.98 -0.32
C VAL A 194 7.73 -7.02 -1.41
N SER A 195 8.90 -7.65 -1.42
CA SER A 195 9.13 -8.86 -2.20
C SER A 195 8.56 -10.07 -1.46
N LEU A 196 8.37 -11.21 -2.13
CA LEU A 196 7.92 -12.44 -1.46
C LEU A 196 8.85 -12.84 -0.30
N THR A 197 10.15 -12.64 -0.47
CA THR A 197 11.16 -12.92 0.58
C THR A 197 10.97 -11.96 1.76
N GLY A 198 10.81 -10.67 1.48
CA GLY A 198 10.49 -9.66 2.49
C GLY A 198 9.20 -9.98 3.25
N ALA A 199 8.12 -10.31 2.53
CA ALA A 199 6.83 -10.67 3.11
C ALA A 199 6.92 -11.90 4.03
N LYS A 200 7.61 -12.98 3.60
CA LYS A 200 7.85 -14.18 4.44
C LYS A 200 8.66 -13.88 5.70
N LYS A 201 9.59 -12.94 5.64
CA LYS A 201 10.37 -12.51 6.81
C LYS A 201 9.52 -11.66 7.75
N LEU A 202 8.82 -10.66 7.22
CA LEU A 202 7.90 -9.84 8.00
C LEU A 202 6.84 -10.70 8.69
N PHE A 203 6.18 -11.61 7.97
CA PHE A 203 5.16 -12.50 8.52
C PHE A 203 5.64 -13.30 9.74
N ARG A 204 6.93 -13.72 9.75
CA ARG A 204 7.55 -14.42 10.87
C ARG A 204 7.99 -13.47 12.00
N GLU A 205 8.67 -12.37 11.66
CA GLU A 205 9.18 -11.40 12.64
C GLU A 205 8.05 -10.66 13.37
N LEU A 206 6.88 -10.54 12.74
CA LEU A 206 5.73 -9.79 13.24
C LEU A 206 4.70 -10.65 13.99
N ILE A 207 4.89 -11.97 14.10
CA ILE A 207 3.89 -12.87 14.72
C ILE A 207 3.64 -12.59 16.22
N ASN A 208 4.47 -11.80 16.90
CA ASN A 208 4.26 -11.43 18.31
C ASN A 208 4.45 -9.91 18.52
N GLY A 209 4.00 -9.10 17.57
CA GLY A 209 4.06 -7.65 17.68
C GLY A 209 3.31 -7.11 18.89
N SER A 210 3.84 -6.02 19.45
CA SER A 210 3.21 -5.26 20.55
C SER A 210 3.25 -3.75 20.34
N LEU A 211 4.07 -3.28 19.41
CA LEU A 211 4.13 -1.89 18.98
C LEU A 211 3.20 -1.65 17.78
N PRO A 212 2.81 -0.40 17.49
CA PRO A 212 2.23 -0.03 16.19
C PRO A 212 3.00 -0.67 15.02
N TYR A 213 2.28 -1.04 13.96
CA TYR A 213 2.82 -1.86 12.86
C TYR A 213 4.11 -1.27 12.27
N ASP A 214 4.10 0.02 11.96
CA ASP A 214 5.25 0.77 11.45
C ASP A 214 6.46 0.73 12.41
N LEU A 215 6.22 0.98 13.71
CA LEU A 215 7.25 0.94 14.74
C LEU A 215 7.79 -0.47 14.99
N GLN A 216 6.96 -1.49 14.82
CA GLN A 216 7.35 -2.89 14.99
C GLN A 216 8.27 -3.35 13.85
N ILE A 217 7.95 -3.03 12.60
CA ILE A 217 8.79 -3.36 11.43
C ILE A 217 10.16 -2.69 11.50
N ARG A 218 10.21 -1.47 12.06
CA ARG A 218 11.45 -0.74 12.24
C ARG A 218 12.51 -1.51 13.04
N ILE A 219 12.11 -2.33 14.01
CA ILE A 219 13.06 -3.07 14.88
C ILE A 219 13.98 -3.98 14.04
N PRO A 220 13.46 -4.94 13.25
CA PRO A 220 14.32 -5.80 12.44
C PRO A 220 14.99 -5.07 11.27
N ILE A 221 14.41 -3.99 10.74
CA ILE A 221 15.11 -3.15 9.74
C ILE A 221 16.38 -2.54 10.36
N ARG A 222 16.26 -1.90 11.54
CA ARG A 222 17.40 -1.29 12.26
C ARG A 222 18.48 -2.30 12.61
N SER A 223 18.12 -3.55 12.87
CA SER A 223 19.10 -4.61 13.17
C SER A 223 19.74 -5.21 11.91
N GLY A 224 19.52 -4.62 10.73
CA GLY A 224 20.09 -5.11 9.47
C GLY A 224 19.49 -6.42 8.98
N LYS A 225 18.34 -6.86 9.53
CA LYS A 225 17.70 -8.10 9.08
C LYS A 225 17.08 -7.94 7.70
N PHE A 226 16.84 -6.74 7.19
CA PHE A 226 16.16 -6.50 5.92
C PHE A 226 16.98 -5.67 4.94
N LYS A 227 16.90 -6.03 3.65
CA LYS A 227 17.30 -5.17 2.53
C LYS A 227 16.17 -4.18 2.23
N SER A 228 16.12 -3.13 3.04
CA SER A 228 15.07 -2.11 3.04
C SER A 228 15.55 -0.80 2.39
N TYR A 229 14.68 -0.14 1.65
CA TYR A 229 14.96 1.10 0.92
C TYR A 229 13.84 2.12 1.08
N THR A 230 14.13 3.39 0.83
CA THR A 230 13.16 4.47 0.98
C THR A 230 13.40 5.57 -0.05
N LEU A 231 12.33 6.22 -0.50
CA LEU A 231 12.38 7.39 -1.37
C LEU A 231 12.33 8.68 -0.56
N ILE A 232 13.17 9.65 -0.91
CA ILE A 232 13.15 10.98 -0.32
C ILE A 232 13.15 12.04 -1.44
N PRO A 233 12.14 12.94 -1.48
CA PRO A 233 10.92 12.94 -0.64
C PRO A 233 10.04 11.69 -0.85
N SER A 234 9.01 11.45 -0.03
CA SER A 234 8.04 10.39 -0.37
C SER A 234 7.25 10.77 -1.62
N ALA A 235 7.00 9.77 -2.48
CA ALA A 235 6.18 9.87 -3.68
C ALA A 235 4.70 9.53 -3.43
N ILE A 236 4.40 9.04 -2.23
CA ILE A 236 3.05 8.78 -1.73
C ILE A 236 2.91 9.50 -0.40
N ILE A 237 1.84 10.26 -0.22
CA ILE A 237 1.54 10.99 1.01
C ILE A 237 0.17 10.60 1.54
N GLN A 238 -0.08 10.85 2.81
CA GLN A 238 -1.42 10.75 3.36
C GLN A 238 -2.23 12.00 2.99
N TRP A 239 -3.41 11.81 2.42
CA TRP A 239 -4.39 12.85 2.18
C TRP A 239 -5.13 13.18 3.48
N VAL A 240 -4.58 14.12 4.25
CA VAL A 240 -5.10 14.48 5.59
C VAL A 240 -6.21 15.55 5.57
N TYR A 241 -6.37 16.30 4.47
CA TYR A 241 -7.35 17.40 4.41
C TYR A 241 -8.80 16.90 4.54
N GLY A 242 -9.48 17.35 5.59
CA GLY A 242 -10.84 16.90 5.95
C GLY A 242 -10.95 15.41 6.22
N ASN A 243 -9.83 14.73 6.44
CA ASN A 243 -9.72 13.27 6.45
C ASN A 243 -8.77 12.81 7.56
N PRO A 244 -9.16 12.97 8.84
CA PRO A 244 -8.33 12.49 9.94
C PRO A 244 -8.17 10.97 9.88
N SER A 245 -7.02 10.50 10.37
CA SER A 245 -6.75 9.07 10.53
C SER A 245 -7.68 8.45 11.57
N ASP A 246 -8.29 7.30 11.25
CA ASP A 246 -9.07 6.52 12.21
C ASP A 246 -8.20 5.91 13.34
N ILE A 247 -6.87 5.83 13.14
CA ILE A 247 -5.92 5.29 14.11
C ILE A 247 -5.31 6.40 14.97
N SER A 248 -4.95 7.54 14.36
CA SER A 248 -4.33 8.68 15.04
C SER A 248 -4.89 10.01 14.55
N PRO A 249 -6.11 10.41 14.98
CA PRO A 249 -6.79 11.60 14.46
C PRO A 249 -6.02 12.92 14.67
N ASN A 250 -5.21 12.99 15.71
CA ASN A 250 -4.40 14.16 16.08
C ASN A 250 -2.89 13.95 15.80
N GLY A 251 -2.54 12.97 14.95
CA GLY A 251 -1.15 12.69 14.60
C GLY A 251 -0.49 13.90 13.92
N ALA A 252 0.75 14.20 14.30
CA ALA A 252 1.51 15.26 13.65
C ALA A 252 1.76 14.93 12.17
N SER A 253 1.45 15.87 11.28
CA SER A 253 1.65 15.76 9.84
C SER A 253 3.13 15.97 9.48
N TRP A 254 3.95 14.93 9.66
CA TRP A 254 5.34 14.92 9.15
C TRP A 254 5.36 14.46 7.68
N THR A 255 4.52 15.11 6.88
CA THR A 255 4.19 14.71 5.51
C THR A 255 5.06 15.47 4.52
N TYR A 256 5.51 14.76 3.49
CA TYR A 256 6.08 15.38 2.31
C TYR A 256 4.97 16.09 1.50
N HIS A 257 5.38 16.93 0.56
CA HIS A 257 4.48 17.47 -0.47
C HIS A 257 4.77 16.77 -1.79
N LEU A 258 3.71 16.37 -2.49
CA LEU A 258 3.84 15.86 -3.85
C LEU A 258 4.17 17.03 -4.79
N LYS A 259 4.98 16.75 -5.82
CA LYS A 259 5.22 17.70 -6.90
C LYS A 259 4.01 17.81 -7.80
N GLN A 260 3.41 16.66 -8.13
CA GLN A 260 2.24 16.55 -8.98
C GLN A 260 1.26 15.56 -8.34
N SER A 261 0.32 16.08 -7.56
CA SER A 261 -0.74 15.30 -6.93
C SER A 261 -1.77 14.81 -7.96
N ILE A 262 -2.08 13.52 -7.96
CA ILE A 262 -3.18 12.95 -8.75
C ILE A 262 -4.51 13.51 -8.27
N MET A 263 -4.72 13.60 -6.96
CA MET A 263 -5.96 14.15 -6.42
C MET A 263 -6.18 15.61 -6.85
N GLN A 264 -5.14 16.45 -6.85
CA GLN A 264 -5.23 17.81 -7.35
C GLN A 264 -5.45 17.86 -8.87
N SER A 265 -4.83 16.97 -9.67
CA SER A 265 -5.07 16.91 -11.12
C SER A 265 -6.52 16.54 -11.46
N LEU A 266 -7.17 15.77 -10.59
CA LEU A 266 -8.58 15.41 -10.65
C LEU A 266 -9.51 16.49 -10.06
N GLY A 267 -8.98 17.62 -9.61
CA GLY A 267 -9.75 18.77 -9.11
C GLY A 267 -10.15 18.68 -7.63
N PHE A 268 -9.60 17.72 -6.86
CA PHE A 268 -9.77 17.72 -5.42
C PHE A 268 -8.91 18.82 -4.79
N LYS A 269 -9.49 19.57 -3.86
CA LYS A 269 -8.78 20.64 -3.14
C LYS A 269 -7.94 20.06 -2.02
N ALA A 270 -6.62 20.25 -2.08
CA ALA A 270 -5.77 20.16 -0.91
C ALA A 270 -5.64 21.58 -0.34
N GLU A 271 -5.86 21.77 0.96
CA GLU A 271 -5.43 22.99 1.66
C GLU A 271 -4.22 22.66 2.54
#